data_AF-A0A920EK38-F1
#
_entry.id   AF-A0A920EK38-F1
#
_cell.length_a   1.000
_cell.length_b   1.000
_cell.length_c   1.000
_cell.angle_alpha   90.00
_cell.angle_beta   90.00
_cell.angle_gamma   90.00
#
_symmetry.space_group_name_H-M   'P 1'
#
loop_
_entity.id
_entity.type
_entity.pdbx_description
1 polymer ?
#
loop_
_entity_poly.entity_id
_entity_poly.type
_entity_poly.pdbx_seq_one_letter_code
_entity_poly.pdbx_strand_id
1 'polypeptide(L)'
;MCGQFCHFIFFDDFAIVDENNLLENTQVLVLLLSLMLSIRTAINRVRKDKIISIFFSFLSFGFILREIDLEDFDLPTWIIVLGSGSGRTILLVTIFSAIVLYMISKRRYYIDLTKVFFRSKIGASLFLSGCFLIIGSFFEDINLHSSVLIEECFELVAYALFFRAISVISRREIRTSRHI
;
A
#
# COMPACT_ATOMS: atom_id res chain seq x y z
N MET A 1 -38.03 -28.62 11.18
CA MET A 1 -37.07 -27.58 11.59
C MET A 1 -35.81 -27.63 10.73
N CYS A 2 -35.94 -27.54 9.40
CA CYS A 2 -34.80 -27.58 8.46
C CYS A 2 -34.82 -26.39 7.47
N GLY A 3 -35.84 -25.51 7.54
CA GLY A 3 -35.97 -24.35 6.66
C GLY A 3 -35.38 -23.04 7.22
N GLN A 4 -35.09 -22.97 8.51
CA GLN A 4 -34.54 -21.76 9.15
C GLN A 4 -33.01 -21.69 9.13
N PHE A 5 -32.33 -22.82 8.93
CA PHE A 5 -30.87 -22.87 8.84
C PHE A 5 -30.35 -22.49 7.44
N CYS A 6 -31.04 -22.92 6.37
CA CYS A 6 -30.65 -22.55 5.00
C CYS A 6 -30.82 -21.05 4.72
N HIS A 7 -31.80 -20.38 5.33
CA HIS A 7 -32.01 -18.95 5.14
C HIS A 7 -30.98 -18.09 5.88
N PHE A 8 -30.36 -18.60 6.96
CA PHE A 8 -29.32 -17.86 7.68
C PHE A 8 -27.99 -17.89 6.91
N ILE A 9 -27.61 -19.07 6.38
CA ILE A 9 -26.36 -19.24 5.60
C ILE A 9 -26.43 -18.45 4.28
N PHE A 10 -27.57 -18.47 3.59
CA PHE A 10 -27.69 -17.80 2.28
C PHE A 10 -27.76 -16.26 2.40
N PHE A 11 -28.16 -15.70 3.54
CA PHE A 11 -28.15 -14.25 3.78
C PHE A 11 -26.79 -13.75 4.28
N ASP A 12 -26.03 -14.57 5.01
CA ASP A 12 -24.65 -14.26 5.39
C ASP A 12 -23.77 -14.09 4.14
N ASP A 13 -23.87 -14.99 3.15
CA ASP A 13 -23.03 -14.91 1.95
C ASP A 13 -23.22 -13.62 1.14
N PHE A 14 -24.46 -13.11 0.98
CA PHE A 14 -24.66 -11.82 0.30
C PHE A 14 -24.23 -10.61 1.13
N ALA A 15 -24.41 -10.66 2.44
CA ALA A 15 -23.97 -9.58 3.32
C ALA A 15 -22.43 -9.49 3.38
N ILE A 16 -21.76 -10.65 3.40
CA ILE A 16 -20.30 -10.79 3.38
C ILE A 16 -19.72 -10.31 2.04
N VAL A 17 -20.32 -10.69 0.90
CA VAL A 17 -19.88 -10.25 -0.44
C VAL A 17 -20.07 -8.74 -0.65
N ASP A 18 -21.15 -8.16 -0.13
CA ASP A 18 -21.39 -6.71 -0.20
C ASP A 18 -20.46 -5.93 0.75
N GLU A 19 -20.12 -6.51 1.92
CA GLU A 19 -19.15 -5.96 2.87
C GLU A 19 -17.72 -5.97 2.29
N ASN A 20 -17.33 -7.04 1.60
CA ASN A 20 -16.04 -7.21 0.92
C ASN A 20 -15.76 -6.03 -0.04
N ASN A 21 -16.73 -5.74 -0.90
CA ASN A 21 -16.65 -4.67 -1.89
C ASN A 21 -16.53 -3.26 -1.24
N LEU A 22 -17.20 -3.06 -0.10
CA LEU A 22 -17.09 -1.81 0.67
C LEU A 22 -15.69 -1.65 1.29
N LEU A 23 -15.11 -2.76 1.76
CA LEU A 23 -13.81 -2.80 2.41
C LEU A 23 -12.70 -2.54 1.39
N GLU A 24 -12.70 -3.20 0.23
CA GLU A 24 -11.81 -2.93 -0.92
C GLU A 24 -11.84 -1.44 -1.32
N ASN A 25 -13.04 -0.86 -1.50
CA ASN A 25 -13.16 0.56 -1.86
C ASN A 25 -12.60 1.50 -0.76
N THR A 26 -12.76 1.12 0.50
CA THR A 26 -12.16 1.85 1.63
C THR A 26 -10.64 1.77 1.61
N GLN A 27 -10.08 0.61 1.30
CA GLN A 27 -8.63 0.43 1.13
C GLN A 27 -8.09 1.31 0.00
N VAL A 28 -8.73 1.29 -1.17
CA VAL A 28 -8.40 2.15 -2.32
C VAL A 28 -8.44 3.63 -1.93
N LEU A 29 -9.46 4.06 -1.18
CA LEU A 29 -9.58 5.45 -0.72
C LEU A 29 -8.43 5.85 0.22
N VAL A 30 -8.06 4.99 1.18
CA VAL A 30 -6.93 5.23 2.09
C VAL A 30 -5.60 5.30 1.33
N LEU A 31 -5.41 4.44 0.35
CA LEU A 31 -4.24 4.43 -0.52
C LEU A 31 -4.18 5.68 -1.42
N LEU A 32 -5.31 6.12 -1.96
CA LEU A 32 -5.41 7.32 -2.78
C LEU A 32 -5.04 8.56 -1.96
N LEU A 33 -5.53 8.69 -0.73
CA LEU A 33 -5.14 9.78 0.17
C LEU A 33 -3.64 9.74 0.49
N SER A 34 -3.07 8.55 0.68
CA SER A 34 -1.63 8.35 0.87
C SER A 34 -0.83 8.82 -0.36
N LEU A 35 -1.30 8.47 -1.56
CA LEU A 35 -0.72 8.87 -2.83
C LEU A 35 -0.74 10.40 -2.99
N MET A 36 -1.87 11.05 -2.73
CA MET A 36 -1.99 12.50 -2.83
C MET A 36 -1.02 13.23 -1.88
N LEU A 37 -0.90 12.78 -0.62
CA LEU A 37 0.01 13.38 0.35
C LEU A 37 1.48 13.17 -0.02
N SER A 38 1.83 11.99 -0.52
CA SER A 38 3.19 11.68 -0.95
C SER A 38 3.59 12.47 -2.20
N ILE A 39 2.71 12.59 -3.20
CA ILE A 39 2.92 13.43 -4.39
C ILE A 39 3.08 14.91 -4.00
N ARG A 40 2.19 15.44 -3.15
CA ARG A 40 2.31 16.82 -2.64
C ARG A 40 3.66 17.07 -1.99
N THR A 41 4.16 16.09 -1.24
CA THR A 41 5.45 16.17 -0.57
C THR A 41 6.61 16.06 -1.58
N ALA A 42 6.49 15.21 -2.59
CA ALA A 42 7.48 15.01 -3.66
C ALA A 42 7.68 16.26 -4.53
N ILE A 43 6.61 16.99 -4.83
CA ILE A 43 6.65 18.22 -5.66
C ILE A 43 7.26 19.40 -4.89
N ASN A 44 7.28 19.36 -3.55
CA ASN A 44 7.83 20.44 -2.74
C ASN A 44 9.36 20.54 -2.93
N ARG A 45 9.80 21.55 -3.69
CA ARG A 45 11.20 21.75 -4.08
C ARG A 45 12.15 22.05 -2.92
N VAL A 46 11.62 22.51 -1.78
CA VAL A 46 12.43 22.90 -0.61
C VAL A 46 12.91 21.68 0.19
N ARG A 47 12.17 20.57 0.11
CA ARG A 47 12.41 19.39 0.94
C ARG A 47 13.55 18.52 0.43
N LYS A 48 14.48 18.16 1.33
CA LYS A 48 15.63 17.30 1.00
C LYS A 48 15.28 15.81 0.96
N ASP A 49 14.18 15.43 1.61
CA ASP A 49 13.69 14.05 1.70
C ASP A 49 12.71 13.64 0.58
N LYS A 50 12.56 14.47 -0.46
CA LYS A 50 11.61 14.25 -1.57
C LYS A 50 11.69 12.88 -2.25
N ILE A 51 12.88 12.26 -2.30
CA ILE A 51 13.07 10.94 -2.91
C ILE A 51 12.34 9.85 -2.13
N ILE A 52 12.26 9.98 -0.80
CA ILE A 52 11.49 9.08 0.05
C ILE A 52 9.99 9.23 -0.27
N SER A 53 9.52 10.46 -0.47
CA SER A 53 8.13 10.71 -0.87
C SER A 53 7.82 10.20 -2.28
N ILE A 54 8.75 10.31 -3.23
CA ILE A 54 8.62 9.74 -4.58
C ILE A 54 8.52 8.21 -4.49
N PHE A 55 9.38 7.57 -3.70
CA PHE A 55 9.32 6.13 -3.45
C PHE A 55 7.94 5.71 -2.92
N PHE A 56 7.44 6.40 -1.88
CA PHE A 56 6.12 6.07 -1.33
C PHE A 56 4.97 6.38 -2.27
N SER A 57 5.09 7.38 -3.15
CA SER A 57 4.07 7.67 -4.16
C SER A 57 3.91 6.48 -5.12
N PHE A 58 5.03 5.96 -5.64
CA PHE A 58 4.98 4.79 -6.52
C PHE A 58 4.57 3.51 -5.78
N LEU A 59 4.91 3.37 -4.51
CA LEU A 59 4.45 2.26 -3.69
C LEU A 59 2.93 2.30 -3.48
N SER A 60 2.36 3.46 -3.13
CA SER A 60 0.90 3.64 -3.03
C SER A 60 0.20 3.37 -4.35
N PHE A 61 0.77 3.86 -5.46
CA PHE A 61 0.24 3.56 -6.79
C PHE A 61 0.24 2.05 -7.08
N GLY A 62 1.30 1.35 -6.72
CA GLY A 62 1.39 -0.10 -6.85
C GLY A 62 0.32 -0.85 -6.06
N PHE A 63 0.04 -0.43 -4.81
CA PHE A 63 -1.03 -1.01 -4.01
C PHE A 63 -2.42 -0.70 -4.57
N ILE A 64 -2.66 0.50 -5.10
CA ILE A 64 -3.95 0.83 -5.75
C ILE A 64 -4.19 -0.08 -6.95
N LEU A 65 -3.17 -0.36 -7.76
CA LEU A 65 -3.28 -1.31 -8.87
C LEU A 65 -3.41 -2.76 -8.41
N ARG A 66 -3.28 -3.04 -7.11
CA ARG A 66 -3.55 -4.36 -6.52
C ARG A 66 -4.97 -4.51 -6.04
N GLU A 67 -5.53 -3.46 -5.46
CA GLU A 67 -6.92 -3.46 -5.00
C GLU A 67 -7.93 -3.20 -6.12
N ILE A 68 -7.51 -2.58 -7.22
CA ILE A 68 -8.40 -2.34 -8.37
C ILE A 68 -8.23 -3.46 -9.38
N ASP A 69 -9.32 -4.22 -9.59
CA ASP A 69 -9.46 -5.13 -10.72
C ASP A 69 -9.65 -4.36 -12.02
N LEU A 70 -8.52 -4.05 -12.68
CA LEU A 70 -8.51 -3.32 -13.95
C LEU A 70 -9.13 -4.10 -15.11
N GLU A 71 -9.26 -5.42 -14.97
CA GLU A 71 -9.83 -6.32 -15.99
C GLU A 71 -11.34 -6.10 -16.16
N ASP A 72 -12.02 -5.58 -15.13
CA ASP A 72 -13.46 -5.30 -15.15
C ASP A 72 -13.82 -3.97 -15.82
N PHE A 73 -12.82 -3.13 -16.10
CA PHE A 73 -13.02 -1.84 -16.76
C PHE A 73 -12.78 -1.94 -18.27
N ASP A 74 -13.56 -1.18 -19.05
CA ASP A 74 -13.37 -1.03 -20.50
C ASP A 74 -12.15 -0.14 -20.81
N LEU A 75 -10.96 -0.63 -20.41
CA LEU A 75 -9.68 0.04 -20.57
C LEU A 75 -8.92 -0.55 -21.77
N PRO A 76 -8.09 0.25 -22.44
CA PRO A 76 -7.17 -0.24 -23.44
C PRO A 76 -6.29 -1.38 -22.88
N THR A 77 -6.06 -2.42 -23.68
CA THR A 77 -5.30 -3.62 -23.27
C THR A 77 -3.91 -3.30 -22.71
N TRP A 78 -3.26 -2.25 -23.20
CA TRP A 78 -1.95 -1.83 -22.69
C TRP A 78 -2.02 -1.30 -21.24
N ILE A 79 -3.14 -0.71 -20.81
CA ILE A 79 -3.35 -0.28 -19.41
C ILE A 79 -3.57 -1.49 -18.52
N ILE A 80 -4.44 -2.41 -18.95
CA ILE A 80 -4.75 -3.65 -18.22
C ILE A 80 -3.44 -4.42 -17.99
N VAL A 81 -2.71 -4.73 -19.06
CA VAL A 81 -1.43 -5.47 -18.98
C VAL A 81 -0.41 -4.78 -18.08
N LEU A 82 -0.32 -3.45 -18.09
CA LEU A 82 0.61 -2.71 -17.22
C LEU A 82 0.22 -2.73 -15.74
N GLY A 83 -1.09 -2.78 -15.44
CA GLY A 83 -1.61 -2.72 -14.08
C GLY A 83 -1.96 -4.08 -13.47
N SER A 84 -2.10 -5.14 -14.27
CA SER A 84 -2.44 -6.49 -13.84
C SER A 84 -1.21 -7.39 -13.71
N GLY A 85 -1.23 -8.31 -12.73
CA GLY A 85 -0.32 -9.44 -12.63
C GLY A 85 1.16 -9.09 -12.79
N SER A 86 1.82 -9.73 -13.77
CA SER A 86 3.27 -9.55 -14.01
C SER A 86 3.66 -8.15 -14.50
N GLY A 87 2.78 -7.43 -15.21
CA GLY A 87 3.11 -6.10 -15.73
C GLY A 87 3.25 -5.06 -14.62
N ARG A 88 2.38 -5.11 -13.61
CA ARG A 88 2.49 -4.28 -12.40
C ARG A 88 3.83 -4.49 -11.70
N THR A 89 4.24 -5.75 -11.56
CA THR A 89 5.52 -6.12 -10.97
C THR A 89 6.70 -5.57 -11.76
N ILE A 90 6.70 -5.71 -13.08
CA ILE A 90 7.75 -5.16 -13.95
C ILE A 90 7.81 -3.63 -13.85
N LEU A 91 6.66 -2.95 -13.84
CA LEU A 91 6.57 -1.50 -13.70
C LEU A 91 7.18 -1.04 -12.37
N LEU A 92 6.77 -1.64 -11.25
CA LEU A 92 7.26 -1.29 -9.92
C LEU A 92 8.75 -1.59 -9.76
N VAL A 93 9.21 -2.76 -10.20
CA VAL A 93 10.64 -3.13 -10.16
C VAL A 93 11.48 -2.14 -10.97
N THR A 94 11.03 -1.75 -12.15
CA THR A 94 11.74 -0.79 -13.02
C THR A 94 11.91 0.56 -12.32
N ILE A 95 10.81 1.08 -11.76
CA ILE A 95 10.81 2.38 -11.09
C ILE A 95 11.65 2.34 -9.80
N PHE A 96 11.47 1.30 -8.97
CA PHE A 96 12.23 1.17 -7.74
C PHE A 96 13.72 0.93 -7.99
N SER A 97 14.08 0.21 -9.04
CA SER A 97 15.48 0.06 -9.47
C SER A 97 16.11 1.43 -9.78
N ALA A 98 15.42 2.29 -10.54
CA ALA A 98 15.89 3.64 -10.83
C ALA A 98 16.06 4.50 -9.56
N ILE A 99 15.12 4.41 -8.61
CA ILE A 99 15.20 5.12 -7.32
C ILE A 99 16.39 4.62 -6.51
N VAL A 100 16.59 3.31 -6.42
CA VAL A 100 17.71 2.69 -5.68
C VAL A 100 19.05 3.09 -6.30
N LEU A 101 19.18 3.06 -7.63
CA LEU A 101 20.40 3.51 -8.33
C LEU A 101 20.72 4.99 -8.04
N TYR A 102 19.70 5.84 -8.01
CA TYR A 102 19.86 7.24 -7.61
C TYR A 102 20.30 7.37 -6.14
N MET A 103 19.72 6.59 -5.22
CA MET A 103 20.11 6.59 -3.81
C MET A 103 21.55 6.10 -3.60
N ILE A 104 21.98 5.07 -4.34
CA ILE A 104 23.36 4.55 -4.33
C ILE A 104 24.35 5.62 -4.80
N SER A 105 24.00 6.40 -5.83
CA SER A 105 24.83 7.51 -6.32
C SER A 105 25.12 8.55 -5.22
N LYS A 106 24.22 8.67 -4.22
CA LYS A 106 24.37 9.53 -3.04
C LYS A 106 24.46 8.72 -1.73
N ARG A 107 25.13 7.57 -1.77
CA ARG A 107 25.14 6.55 -0.69
C ARG A 107 25.32 7.09 0.73
N ARG A 108 26.28 8.01 0.94
CA ARG A 108 26.62 8.48 2.30
C ARG A 108 25.43 9.17 2.96
N TYR A 109 24.74 10.03 2.21
CA TYR A 109 23.57 10.74 2.70
C TYR A 109 22.39 9.80 2.95
N TYR A 110 22.09 8.92 1.99
CA TYR A 110 20.91 8.04 2.09
C TYR A 110 21.09 6.91 3.10
N ILE A 111 22.28 6.36 3.29
CA ILE A 111 22.53 5.36 4.35
C ILE A 111 22.22 5.95 5.74
N ASP A 112 22.69 7.17 6.00
CA ASP A 112 22.42 7.83 7.28
C ASP A 112 20.92 8.16 7.42
N LEU A 113 20.28 8.62 6.35
CA LEU A 113 18.86 8.93 6.32
C LEU A 113 17.99 7.67 6.56
N THR A 114 18.31 6.55 5.91
CA THR A 114 17.61 5.27 6.08
C THR A 114 17.78 4.71 7.49
N LYS A 115 18.96 4.83 8.11
CA LYS A 115 19.16 4.43 9.51
C LYS A 115 18.28 5.23 10.49
N VAL A 116 18.22 6.55 10.30
CA VAL A 116 17.35 7.43 11.10
C VAL A 116 15.88 7.06 10.87
N PHE A 117 15.52 6.77 9.62
CA PHE A 117 14.18 6.37 9.26
C PHE A 117 13.74 5.07 9.95
N PHE A 118 14.55 4.01 9.88
CA PHE A 118 14.24 2.72 10.51
C PHE A 118 14.18 2.78 12.05
N ARG A 119 14.97 3.66 12.68
CA ARG A 119 14.87 3.90 14.14
C ARG A 119 13.68 4.78 14.54
N SER A 120 13.04 5.44 13.59
CA SER A 120 11.93 6.33 13.88
C SER A 120 10.62 5.55 14.05
N LYS A 121 9.67 6.15 14.78
CA LYS A 121 8.28 5.63 14.89
C LYS A 121 7.59 5.50 13.53
N ILE A 122 8.04 6.26 12.52
CA ILE A 122 7.52 6.23 11.15
C ILE A 122 7.98 4.95 10.45
N GLY A 123 9.28 4.64 10.52
CA GLY A 123 9.84 3.41 9.97
C GLY A 123 9.25 2.16 10.61
N ALA A 124 9.05 2.18 11.93
CA ALA A 124 8.36 1.09 12.64
C ALA A 124 6.90 0.89 12.15
N SER A 125 6.16 1.99 11.92
CA SER A 125 4.78 1.94 11.40
C SER A 125 4.71 1.32 10.00
N LEU A 126 5.68 1.64 9.13
CA LEU A 126 5.75 1.10 7.77
C LEU A 126 6.23 -0.35 7.75
N PHE A 127 7.18 -0.70 8.61
CA PHE A 127 7.61 -2.06 8.76
C PHE A 127 6.45 -2.95 9.22
N LEU A 128 5.69 -2.48 10.23
CA LEU A 128 4.52 -3.19 10.73
C LEU A 128 3.41 -3.31 9.66
N SER A 129 3.20 -2.24 8.88
CA SER A 129 2.31 -2.28 7.71
C SER A 129 2.72 -3.41 6.74
N GLY A 130 4.00 -3.50 6.37
CA GLY A 130 4.50 -4.59 5.52
C GLY A 130 4.31 -5.98 6.15
N CYS A 131 4.53 -6.13 7.46
CA CYS A 131 4.28 -7.39 8.14
C CYS A 131 2.81 -7.80 8.08
N PHE A 132 1.87 -6.86 8.26
CA PHE A 132 0.44 -7.17 8.17
C PHE A 132 0.02 -7.59 6.76
N LEU A 133 0.56 -6.97 5.70
CA LEU A 133 0.31 -7.43 4.32
C LEU A 133 0.79 -8.86 4.08
N ILE A 134 2.01 -9.17 4.54
CA ILE A 134 2.57 -10.53 4.38
C ILE A 134 1.77 -11.55 5.19
N ILE A 135 1.33 -11.19 6.40
CA ILE A 135 0.49 -12.07 7.22
C ILE A 135 -0.87 -12.27 6.55
N GLY A 136 -1.49 -11.22 6.03
CA GLY A 136 -2.75 -11.28 5.28
C GLY A 136 -2.67 -12.27 4.12
N SER A 137 -1.61 -12.20 3.30
CA SER A 137 -1.44 -13.11 2.16
C SER A 137 -1.30 -14.59 2.52
N PHE A 138 -0.92 -14.94 3.77
CA PHE A 138 -0.93 -16.35 4.20
C PHE A 138 -2.35 -16.89 4.47
N PHE A 139 -3.32 -16.00 4.73
CA PHE A 139 -4.72 -16.39 4.92
C PHE A 139 -5.46 -16.61 3.59
N GLU A 140 -5.00 -15.99 2.49
CA GLU A 140 -5.48 -16.23 1.12
C GLU A 140 -5.38 -17.73 0.75
N ASP A 141 -4.28 -18.39 1.14
CA ASP A 141 -3.99 -19.80 0.82
C ASP A 141 -4.89 -20.80 1.58
N ILE A 142 -5.59 -20.38 2.63
CA ILE A 142 -6.41 -21.24 3.49
C ILE A 142 -7.86 -21.12 3.02
N ASN A 143 -8.22 -21.93 2.01
CA ASN A 143 -9.50 -22.02 1.27
C ASN A 143 -10.82 -22.13 2.12
N LEU A 144 -11.07 -21.18 3.01
CA LEU A 144 -12.27 -21.05 3.86
C LEU A 144 -12.89 -19.68 3.57
N HIS A 145 -14.20 -19.59 3.32
CA HIS A 145 -14.85 -18.33 2.94
C HIS A 145 -14.61 -17.18 3.96
N SER A 146 -14.42 -17.50 5.23
CA SER A 146 -14.07 -16.53 6.27
C SER A 146 -12.63 -16.00 6.19
N SER A 147 -11.73 -16.63 5.43
CA SER A 147 -10.33 -16.20 5.32
C SER A 147 -10.17 -14.94 4.47
N VAL A 148 -11.05 -14.73 3.48
CA VAL A 148 -11.04 -13.55 2.59
C VAL A 148 -11.31 -12.27 3.39
N LEU A 149 -12.38 -12.22 4.19
CA LEU A 149 -12.65 -11.06 5.06
C LEU A 149 -11.51 -10.79 6.06
N ILE A 150 -10.86 -11.84 6.57
CA ILE A 150 -9.74 -11.71 7.50
C ILE A 150 -8.52 -11.10 6.79
N GLU A 151 -8.21 -11.59 5.60
CA GLU A 151 -7.18 -11.04 4.72
C GLU A 151 -7.43 -9.55 4.50
N GLU A 152 -8.61 -9.18 4.02
CA GLU A 152 -8.97 -7.78 3.76
C GLU A 152 -8.89 -6.88 5.01
N CYS A 153 -9.29 -7.39 6.16
CA CYS A 153 -9.11 -6.68 7.43
C CYS A 153 -7.63 -6.41 7.73
N PHE A 154 -6.76 -7.40 7.51
CA PHE A 154 -5.32 -7.24 7.68
C PHE A 154 -4.73 -6.23 6.69
N GLU A 155 -5.19 -6.25 5.45
CA GLU A 155 -4.77 -5.31 4.42
C GLU A 155 -5.23 -3.88 4.73
N LEU A 156 -6.47 -3.69 5.17
CA LEU A 156 -6.96 -2.39 5.63
C LEU A 156 -6.16 -1.85 6.82
N VAL A 157 -5.85 -2.69 7.81
CA VAL A 157 -5.00 -2.30 8.95
C VAL A 157 -3.60 -1.93 8.47
N ALA A 158 -3.03 -2.70 7.55
CA ALA A 158 -1.74 -2.40 6.97
C ALA A 158 -1.75 -1.05 6.24
N TYR A 159 -2.77 -0.76 5.44
CA TYR A 159 -2.92 0.49 4.71
C TYR A 159 -3.22 1.68 5.61
N ALA A 160 -3.95 1.50 6.71
CA ALA A 160 -4.13 2.53 7.72
C ALA A 160 -2.80 2.91 8.40
N LEU A 161 -1.97 1.93 8.76
CA LEU A 161 -0.63 2.16 9.30
C LEU A 161 0.31 2.82 8.29
N PHE A 162 0.18 2.44 7.01
CA PHE A 162 0.89 3.06 5.90
C PHE A 162 0.50 4.53 5.76
N PHE A 163 -0.80 4.82 5.63
CA PHE A 163 -1.33 6.19 5.54
C PHE A 163 -0.89 7.06 6.72
N ARG A 164 -0.96 6.52 7.93
CA ARG A 164 -0.47 7.20 9.13
C ARG A 164 0.99 7.61 8.98
N ALA A 165 1.86 6.70 8.53
CA ALA A 165 3.27 7.02 8.31
C ALA A 165 3.46 8.12 7.24
N ILE A 166 2.76 8.01 6.11
CA ILE A 166 2.83 9.02 5.03
C ILE A 166 2.33 10.39 5.51
N SER A 167 1.25 10.43 6.30
CA SER A 167 0.72 11.67 6.86
C SER A 167 1.73 12.39 7.76
N VAL A 168 2.51 11.63 8.54
CA VAL A 168 3.56 12.19 9.40
C VAL A 168 4.73 12.68 8.55
N ILE A 169 5.17 11.92 7.55
CA ILE A 169 6.22 12.36 6.60
C ILE A 169 5.79 13.63 5.87
N SER A 170 4.53 13.72 5.45
CA SER A 170 4.02 14.89 4.74
C SER A 170 4.08 16.16 5.61
N ARG A 171 3.86 16.04 6.92
CA ARG A 171 3.90 17.17 7.87
C ARG A 171 5.29 17.49 8.41
N ARG A 172 6.17 16.50 8.55
CA ARG A 172 7.49 16.65 9.17
C ARG A 172 8.59 16.20 8.21
N GLU A 173 9.54 17.09 7.95
CA GLU A 173 10.74 16.76 7.19
C GLU A 173 11.61 15.79 7.98
N ILE A 174 12.03 14.69 7.33
CA ILE A 174 13.00 13.76 7.92
C ILE A 174 14.38 14.40 7.77
N ARG A 175 14.88 14.98 8.86
CA ARG A 175 16.21 15.59 8.89
C ARG A 175 17.26 14.58 9.37
N THR A 176 18.40 14.58 8.69
CA THR A 176 19.56 13.80 9.14
C THR A 176 20.21 14.49 10.34
N SER A 177 20.71 13.71 11.29
CA SER A 177 21.30 14.22 12.54
C SER A 177 22.63 14.96 12.34
N ARG A 178 23.23 14.94 11.14
CA ARG A 178 24.51 15.61 10.83
C ARG A 178 24.39 17.07 10.37
N HIS A 179 23.21 17.69 10.44
CA HIS A 179 23.03 19.12 10.14
C HIS A 179 22.16 19.79 11.21
N ILE A 180 22.60 19.70 12.47
CA ILE A 180 22.35 20.73 13.50
C ILE A 180 23.65 21.50 13.65
#